data_AF-A0A835MXJ1-F1
#
_entry.id   AF-A0A835MXJ1-F1
#
_cell.length_a   1.000
_cell.length_b   1.000
_cell.length_c   1.000
_cell.angle_alpha   90.00
_cell.angle_beta   90.00
_cell.angle_gamma   90.00
#
_symmetry.space_group_name_H-M   'P 1'
#
loop_
_entity.id
_entity.type
_entity.pdbx_description
1 polymer ?
#
loop_
_entity_poly.entity_id
_entity_poly.type
_entity_poly.pdbx_seq_one_letter_code
_entity_poly.pdbx_strand_id
1 'polypeptide(L)'
;MVQTLALPVLPSLSAICSGLKNTSLSNSISLPISSPPKVCSLSIQCARVGGVEIPNSKRVEYSLQYIHGIGRSVARQILSDLTMENKITKDLSEEELIILRDEVSKYMIEGDLRRFNALNIRRLKEIQCYRGIRHIQGLPCRGQRTKNNCRTLKGKRVSIPGKKKAPR
;
A
#
# COMPACT_ATOMS: atom_id res chain seq x y z
N MET A 1 -8.17 -17.08 -49.91
CA MET A 1 -9.65 -17.11 -49.98
C MET A 1 -10.06 -18.09 -51.06
N VAL A 2 -10.37 -19.34 -50.70
CA VAL A 2 -11.47 -20.17 -51.25
C VAL A 2 -11.67 -21.27 -50.20
N GLN A 3 -12.91 -21.43 -49.73
CA GLN A 3 -13.38 -22.39 -48.74
C GLN A 3 -13.73 -23.74 -49.38
N THR A 4 -13.81 -24.80 -48.56
CA THR A 4 -14.89 -25.83 -48.41
C THR A 4 -14.27 -27.19 -48.03
N LEU A 5 -14.44 -27.66 -46.78
CA LEU A 5 -15.51 -28.56 -46.27
C LEU A 5 -15.56 -29.94 -46.94
N ALA A 6 -15.05 -30.98 -46.24
CA ALA A 6 -15.63 -32.32 -46.17
C ALA A 6 -14.83 -33.23 -45.20
N LEU A 7 -15.44 -33.63 -44.09
CA LEU A 7 -15.17 -34.89 -43.38
C LEU A 7 -16.09 -35.95 -44.02
N PRO A 8 -15.66 -37.22 -44.18
CA PRO A 8 -16.08 -38.22 -43.18
C PRO A 8 -15.17 -39.47 -43.03
N VAL A 9 -15.20 -40.02 -41.80
CA VAL A 9 -15.30 -41.47 -41.47
C VAL A 9 -14.08 -42.39 -41.67
N LEU A 10 -13.63 -42.92 -40.53
CA LEU A 10 -12.73 -44.07 -40.35
C LEU A 10 -13.30 -45.38 -40.92
N PRO A 11 -12.42 -46.28 -41.41
CA PRO A 11 -12.66 -47.72 -41.31
C PRO A 11 -11.62 -48.41 -40.40
N SER A 12 -12.21 -49.31 -39.62
CA SER A 12 -11.72 -50.40 -38.77
C SER A 12 -10.60 -51.30 -39.32
N LEU A 13 -10.07 -52.12 -38.39
CA LEU A 13 -9.25 -53.34 -38.52
C LEU A 13 -7.74 -53.08 -38.44
N SER A 14 -6.90 -53.79 -37.70
CA SER A 14 -7.01 -54.92 -36.78
C SER A 14 -5.57 -55.20 -36.34
N ALA A 15 -5.24 -55.17 -35.04
CA ALA A 15 -3.95 -55.66 -34.56
C ALA A 15 -4.19 -56.67 -33.45
N ILE A 16 -3.73 -57.88 -33.75
CA ILE A 16 -3.93 -59.13 -33.03
C ILE A 16 -3.24 -59.07 -31.68
N CYS A 17 -4.00 -59.45 -30.66
CA CYS A 17 -3.56 -59.69 -29.30
C CYS A 17 -2.78 -61.02 -29.24
N SER A 18 -1.65 -61.04 -28.54
CA SER A 18 -1.06 -62.28 -28.02
C SER A 18 -0.58 -62.04 -26.60
N GLY A 19 -1.12 -62.81 -25.65
CA GLY A 19 -0.75 -62.71 -24.23
C GLY A 19 -1.88 -63.11 -23.29
N LEU A 20 -2.11 -64.42 -23.18
CA LEU A 20 -3.09 -65.06 -22.29
C LEU A 20 -2.58 -65.11 -20.83
N LYS A 21 -3.54 -65.03 -19.88
CA LYS A 21 -3.53 -65.49 -18.45
C LYS A 21 -2.91 -64.50 -17.44
N ASN A 22 -3.48 -64.16 -16.28
CA ASN A 22 -4.51 -64.75 -15.43
C ASN A 22 -5.30 -63.68 -14.65
N THR A 23 -6.54 -64.02 -14.32
CA THR A 23 -7.39 -63.34 -13.33
C THR A 23 -6.91 -63.63 -11.90
N SER A 24 -6.73 -62.60 -11.09
CA SER A 24 -6.96 -62.68 -9.63
C SER A 24 -7.40 -61.31 -9.12
N LEU A 25 -8.69 -61.23 -8.81
CA LEU A 25 -9.31 -60.16 -8.04
C LEU A 25 -8.56 -59.96 -6.73
N SER A 26 -8.08 -58.74 -6.48
CA SER A 26 -7.90 -58.25 -5.12
C SER A 26 -8.31 -56.78 -5.09
N ASN A 27 -9.41 -56.52 -4.38
CA ASN A 27 -9.90 -55.20 -4.07
C ASN A 27 -8.86 -54.46 -3.24
N SER A 28 -8.09 -53.57 -3.86
CA SER A 28 -7.35 -52.54 -3.13
C SER A 28 -8.29 -51.36 -2.88
N ILE A 29 -8.83 -51.31 -1.66
CA ILE A 29 -9.51 -50.15 -1.12
C ILE A 29 -8.55 -48.96 -1.21
N SER A 30 -8.78 -48.06 -2.15
CA SER A 30 -8.11 -46.77 -2.18
C SER A 30 -8.68 -45.93 -1.03
N LEU A 31 -7.93 -45.86 0.07
CA LEU A 31 -8.14 -44.83 1.09
C LEU A 31 -8.13 -43.47 0.38
N PRO A 32 -9.12 -42.58 0.62
CA PRO A 32 -9.02 -41.23 0.14
C PRO A 32 -7.81 -40.62 0.85
N ILE A 33 -6.79 -40.22 0.09
CA ILE A 33 -5.80 -39.28 0.57
C ILE A 33 -6.59 -38.08 1.06
N SER A 34 -6.64 -37.95 2.39
CA SER A 34 -7.12 -36.75 3.03
C SER A 34 -6.32 -35.63 2.40
N SER A 35 -7.02 -34.66 1.81
CA SER A 35 -6.41 -33.37 1.51
C SER A 35 -5.61 -32.97 2.74
N PRO A 36 -4.33 -32.55 2.60
CA PRO A 36 -3.61 -32.02 3.74
C PRO A 36 -4.53 -30.96 4.36
N PRO A 37 -4.63 -30.90 5.71
CA PRO A 37 -5.49 -29.91 6.34
C PRO A 37 -5.12 -28.58 5.68
N LYS A 38 -6.13 -27.86 5.17
CA LYS A 38 -5.93 -26.46 4.81
C LYS A 38 -5.32 -25.88 6.06
N VAL A 39 -4.00 -25.68 6.06
CA VAL A 39 -3.35 -24.86 7.06
C VAL A 39 -4.20 -23.61 6.98
N CYS A 40 -4.90 -23.29 8.06
CA CYS A 40 -5.59 -22.03 8.18
C CYS A 40 -4.45 -21.02 8.12
N SER A 41 -4.02 -20.70 6.92
CA SER A 41 -2.92 -19.81 6.66
C SER A 41 -3.43 -18.53 7.27
N LEU A 42 -2.76 -18.12 8.34
CA LEU A 42 -2.99 -16.83 8.94
C LEU A 42 -2.67 -15.83 7.83
N SER A 43 -3.71 -15.42 7.10
CA SER A 43 -3.60 -14.42 6.07
C SER A 43 -3.21 -13.14 6.80
N ILE A 44 -1.99 -12.65 6.60
CA ILE A 44 -1.54 -11.38 7.15
C ILE A 44 -2.45 -10.30 6.55
N GLN A 45 -3.46 -9.88 7.31
CA GLN A 45 -4.46 -8.93 6.83
C GLN A 45 -3.96 -7.48 6.85
N CYS A 46 -2.95 -7.19 7.68
CA CYS A 46 -2.31 -5.88 7.77
C CYS A 46 -0.83 -6.01 8.16
N ALA A 47 0.05 -5.31 7.45
CA ALA A 47 1.42 -5.08 7.90
C ALA A 47 1.47 -3.78 8.71
N ARG A 48 1.90 -3.85 9.96
CA ARG A 48 2.13 -2.67 10.80
C ARG A 48 3.62 -2.33 10.82
N VAL A 49 3.95 -1.09 10.44
CA VAL A 49 5.33 -0.59 10.34
C VAL A 49 5.36 0.85 10.87
N GLY A 50 6.33 1.19 11.71
CA GLY A 50 6.47 2.55 12.25
C GLY A 50 5.26 3.03 13.08
N GLY A 51 4.53 2.10 13.70
CA GLY A 51 3.35 2.40 14.53
C GLY A 51 2.04 2.56 13.76
N VAL A 52 2.06 2.58 12.42
CA VAL A 52 0.90 2.74 11.54
C VAL A 52 0.66 1.50 10.68
N GLU A 53 -0.60 1.26 10.34
CA GLU A 53 -1.00 0.20 9.43
C GLU A 53 -0.77 0.59 7.97
N ILE A 54 -0.11 -0.29 7.23
CA ILE A 54 0.21 -0.11 5.82
C ILE A 54 -0.83 -0.83 4.94
N PRO A 55 -1.24 -0.25 3.79
CA PRO A 55 -2.09 -0.95 2.83
C PRO A 55 -1.38 -2.14 2.16
N ASN A 56 -2.01 -3.31 2.23
CA ASN A 56 -1.42 -4.55 1.71
C ASN A 56 -1.44 -4.65 0.17
N SER A 57 -2.39 -4.04 -0.52
CA SER A 57 -2.58 -4.18 -1.98
C SER A 57 -1.67 -3.30 -2.85
N LYS A 58 -0.65 -2.66 -2.27
CA LYS A 58 0.25 -1.73 -2.97
C LYS A 58 1.71 -2.20 -2.94
N ARG A 59 2.51 -1.67 -3.86
CA ARG A 59 3.97 -1.84 -3.84
C ARG A 59 4.57 -1.14 -2.63
N VAL A 60 5.63 -1.73 -2.07
CA VAL A 60 6.28 -1.26 -0.83
C VAL A 60 6.64 0.22 -0.88
N GLU A 61 7.19 0.72 -1.99
CA GLU A 61 7.54 2.14 -2.17
C GLU A 61 6.39 3.10 -1.86
N TYR A 62 5.18 2.79 -2.36
CA TYR A 62 3.99 3.64 -2.18
C TYR A 62 3.26 3.34 -0.88
N SER A 63 3.36 2.11 -0.41
CA SER A 63 2.85 1.65 0.87
C SER A 63 3.50 2.40 2.04
N LEU A 64 4.83 2.59 2.01
CA LEU A 64 5.55 3.32 3.06
C LEU A 64 5.20 4.81 3.13
N GLN A 65 4.78 5.42 2.01
CA GLN A 65 4.42 6.84 1.95
C GLN A 65 3.18 7.21 2.76
N TYR A 66 2.41 6.23 3.22
CA TYR A 66 1.29 6.45 4.13
C TYR A 66 1.73 6.90 5.52
N ILE A 67 2.96 6.54 5.92
CA ILE A 67 3.54 6.95 7.20
C ILE A 67 3.91 8.43 7.11
N HIS A 68 3.39 9.24 8.03
CA HIS A 68 3.75 10.66 8.07
C HIS A 68 5.23 10.84 8.37
N GLY A 69 5.97 11.42 7.41
CA GLY A 69 7.42 11.60 7.48
C GLY A 69 8.18 10.89 6.37
N ILE A 70 7.58 9.83 5.81
CA ILE A 70 8.20 9.10 4.70
C ILE A 70 7.66 9.64 3.38
N GLY A 71 8.53 10.32 2.63
CA GLY A 71 8.27 10.77 1.27
C GLY A 71 8.76 9.78 0.21
N ARG A 72 8.65 10.15 -1.06
CA ARG A 72 9.16 9.34 -2.19
C ARG A 72 10.66 9.09 -2.12
N SER A 73 11.43 10.11 -1.72
CA SER A 73 12.89 10.03 -1.60
C SER A 73 13.30 9.03 -0.52
N VAL A 74 12.76 9.20 0.69
CA VAL A 74 13.05 8.34 1.85
C VAL A 74 12.59 6.90 1.59
N ALA A 75 11.41 6.70 1.01
CA ALA A 75 10.93 5.35 0.68
C ALA A 75 11.87 4.61 -0.29
N ARG A 76 12.35 5.30 -1.34
CA ARG A 76 13.33 4.72 -2.28
C ARG A 76 14.68 4.46 -1.63
N GLN A 77 15.11 5.36 -0.74
CA GLN A 77 16.34 5.21 0.00
C GLN A 77 16.28 3.97 0.89
N ILE A 78 15.23 3.80 1.70
CA ILE A 78 15.04 2.60 2.54
C ILE A 78 15.09 1.31 1.71
N LEU A 79 14.44 1.29 0.55
CA LEU A 79 14.46 0.13 -0.34
C LEU A 79 15.85 -0.13 -0.94
N SER A 80 16.60 0.94 -1.25
CA SER A 80 17.95 0.83 -1.79
C SER A 80 18.94 0.36 -0.72
N ASP A 81 18.81 0.87 0.50
CA ASP A 81 19.66 0.53 1.65
C ASP A 81 19.50 -0.95 2.03
N LEU A 82 18.27 -1.46 1.95
CA LEU A 82 17.96 -2.86 2.19
C LEU A 82 18.20 -3.78 0.98
N THR A 83 18.58 -3.22 -0.17
CA THR A 83 18.68 -3.94 -1.46
C THR A 83 17.42 -4.77 -1.75
N MET A 84 16.26 -4.22 -1.41
CA MET A 84 14.96 -4.87 -1.52
C MET A 84 14.28 -4.56 -2.85
N GLU A 85 13.71 -5.58 -3.49
CA GLU A 85 12.93 -5.39 -4.71
C GLU A 85 11.54 -4.78 -4.44
N ASN A 86 10.98 -4.10 -5.45
CA ASN A 86 9.67 -3.46 -5.39
C ASN A 86 8.51 -4.47 -5.48
N LYS A 87 8.41 -5.35 -4.48
CA LYS A 87 7.35 -6.34 -4.33
C LYS A 87 6.02 -5.70 -3.91
N ILE A 88 4.94 -6.47 -3.92
CA ILE A 88 3.67 -6.10 -3.28
C ILE A 88 3.80 -6.36 -1.78
N THR A 89 3.18 -5.52 -0.96
CA THR A 89 3.28 -5.60 0.51
C THR A 89 2.79 -6.93 1.08
N LYS A 90 1.83 -7.59 0.41
CA LYS A 90 1.34 -8.94 0.76
C LYS A 90 2.39 -10.03 0.64
N ASP A 91 3.33 -9.85 -0.27
CA ASP A 91 4.29 -10.89 -0.66
C ASP A 91 5.61 -10.75 0.12
N LEU A 92 5.66 -9.83 1.09
CA LEU A 92 6.83 -9.64 1.95
C LEU A 92 6.97 -10.80 2.93
N SER A 93 8.20 -11.30 3.08
CA SER A 93 8.49 -12.29 4.11
C SER A 93 8.49 -11.66 5.49
N GLU A 94 8.33 -12.48 6.52
CA GLU A 94 8.28 -12.00 7.90
C GLU A 94 9.65 -11.43 8.35
N GLU A 95 10.75 -11.99 7.82
CA GLU A 95 12.11 -11.48 8.02
C GLU A 95 12.30 -10.09 7.37
N GLU A 96 11.85 -9.94 6.12
CA GLU A 96 11.87 -8.67 5.40
C GLU A 96 11.08 -7.58 6.16
N LEU A 97 9.95 -7.94 6.79
CA LEU A 97 9.14 -7.03 7.60
C LEU A 97 9.84 -6.58 8.88
N ILE A 98 10.60 -7.46 9.55
CA ILE A 98 11.37 -7.10 10.75
C ILE A 98 12.45 -6.09 10.38
N ILE A 99 13.21 -6.39 9.33
CA ILE A 99 14.28 -5.52 8.83
C ILE A 99 13.72 -4.15 8.43
N LEU A 100 12.58 -4.13 7.71
CA LEU A 100 11.89 -2.89 7.36
C LEU A 100 11.46 -2.07 8.58
N ARG A 101 11.00 -2.72 9.66
CA ARG A 101 10.64 -2.02 10.90
C ARG A 101 11.86 -1.38 11.55
N ASP A 102 12.99 -2.08 11.57
CA ASP A 102 14.23 -1.60 12.19
C ASP A 102 14.79 -0.39 11.42
N GLU A 103 14.80 -0.44 10.08
CA GLU A 103 15.22 0.70 9.26
C GLU A 103 14.29 1.90 9.40
N VAL A 104 12.98 1.67 9.35
CA VAL A 104 11.99 2.73 9.49
C VAL A 104 12.12 3.41 10.86
N SER A 105 12.42 2.66 11.93
CA SER A 105 12.57 3.19 13.29
C SER A 105 13.73 4.20 13.46
N LYS A 106 14.71 4.21 12.55
CA LYS A 106 15.81 5.20 12.56
C LYS A 106 15.34 6.61 12.18
N TYR A 107 14.24 6.72 11.45
CA TYR A 107 13.70 7.99 11.00
C TYR A 107 12.71 8.57 12.01
N MET A 108 12.66 9.90 12.11
CA MET A 108 11.61 10.57 12.88
C MET A 108 10.26 10.38 12.17
N ILE A 109 9.27 9.82 12.87
CA ILE A 109 7.99 9.43 12.28
C ILE A 109 6.83 10.05 13.05
N GLU A 110 5.72 10.29 12.35
CA GLU A 110 4.40 10.56 12.92
C GLU A 110 4.41 11.58 14.07
N GLY A 111 4.25 11.10 15.30
CA GLY A 111 4.15 11.89 16.51
C GLY A 111 5.39 12.74 16.76
N ASP A 112 6.58 12.20 16.49
CA ASP A 112 7.84 12.91 16.73
C ASP A 112 7.99 14.10 15.77
N LEU A 113 7.70 13.91 14.48
CA LEU A 113 7.71 15.00 13.51
C LEU A 113 6.61 16.03 13.79
N ARG A 114 5.42 15.60 14.19
CA ARG A 114 4.33 16.52 14.54
C ARG A 114 4.69 17.35 15.77
N ARG A 115 5.25 16.72 16.80
CA ARG A 115 5.72 17.40 18.02
C ARG A 115 6.87 18.35 17.71
N PHE A 116 7.86 17.91 16.94
CA PHE A 116 9.01 18.74 16.53
C PHE A 116 8.54 20.01 15.79
N ASN A 117 7.66 19.85 14.81
CA ASN A 117 7.10 20.97 14.06
C ASN A 117 6.23 21.90 14.94
N ALA A 118 5.42 21.32 15.83
CA ALA A 118 4.60 22.09 16.77
C ALA A 118 5.46 22.92 17.72
N LEU A 119 6.54 22.34 18.26
CA LEU A 119 7.51 23.04 19.11
C LEU A 119 8.21 24.17 18.36
N ASN A 120 8.61 23.95 17.11
CA ASN A 120 9.22 25.00 16.29
C ASN A 120 8.26 26.16 16.00
N ILE A 121 6.99 25.86 15.69
CA ILE A 121 5.96 26.90 15.49
C ILE A 121 5.69 27.64 16.80
N ARG A 122 5.57 26.91 17.92
CA ARG A 122 5.37 27.50 19.24
C ARG A 122 6.51 28.44 19.61
N ARG A 123 7.76 28.01 19.43
CA ARG A 123 8.95 28.85 19.61
C ARG A 123 8.86 30.15 18.79
N LEU A 124 8.47 30.08 17.51
CA LEU A 124 8.32 31.29 16.69
C LEU A 124 7.25 32.25 17.23
N LYS A 125 6.15 31.71 17.78
CA LYS A 125 5.10 32.52 18.41
C LYS A 125 5.59 33.19 19.68
N GLU A 126 6.31 32.46 20.53
CA GLU A 126 6.89 32.95 21.79
C GLU A 126 7.94 34.05 21.55
N ILE A 127 8.76 33.93 20.51
CA ILE A 127 9.75 34.96 20.11
C ILE A 127 9.07 36.26 19.62
N GLN A 128 7.81 36.20 19.18
CA GLN A 128 7.07 37.33 18.59
C GLN A 128 7.72 37.95 17.34
N CYS A 129 8.52 37.18 16.60
CA CYS A 129 9.06 37.64 15.31
C CYS A 129 7.93 37.76 14.26
N TYR A 130 8.20 38.46 13.14
CA TYR A 130 7.21 38.62 12.06
C TYR A 130 6.56 37.30 11.65
N ARG A 131 7.34 36.23 11.45
CA ARG A 131 6.81 34.89 11.12
C ARG A 131 5.86 34.36 12.21
N GLY A 132 6.23 34.51 13.48
CA GLY A 132 5.40 34.14 14.63
C GLY A 132 4.07 34.85 14.65
N ILE A 133 4.07 36.18 14.48
CA ILE A 133 2.86 37.01 14.40
C ILE A 133 1.96 36.52 13.26
N ARG A 134 2.52 36.19 12.09
CA ARG A 134 1.74 35.65 10.96
C ARG A 134 1.13 34.29 11.24
N HIS A 135 1.84 33.42 11.97
CA HIS A 135 1.32 32.14 12.43
C HIS A 135 0.20 32.28 13.46
N ILE A 136 0.23 33.32 14.30
CA ILE A 136 -0.86 33.66 15.25
C ILE A 136 -2.08 34.17 14.47
N GLN A 137 -1.86 35.08 13.52
CA GLN A 137 -2.92 35.72 12.72
C GLN A 137 -3.52 34.81 11.63
N GLY A 138 -2.97 33.62 11.38
CA GLY A 138 -3.43 32.75 10.30
C GLY A 138 -3.21 33.38 8.91
N LEU A 139 -2.04 33.97 8.69
CA LEU A 139 -1.64 34.55 7.39
C LEU A 139 -0.34 33.92 6.86
N PRO A 140 -0.13 33.89 5.53
CA PRO A 140 1.10 33.36 4.96
C PRO A 140 2.33 34.16 5.42
N CYS A 141 3.41 33.45 5.70
CA CYS A 141 4.67 33.97 6.23
C CYS A 141 5.81 34.06 5.19
N ARG A 142 5.62 33.52 3.98
CA ARG A 142 6.64 33.46 2.90
C ARG A 142 6.60 34.66 1.93
N GLY A 143 6.17 35.84 2.39
CA GLY A 143 6.08 37.04 1.53
C GLY A 143 4.95 37.04 0.49
N GLN A 144 4.01 36.09 0.56
CA GLN A 144 2.86 36.05 -0.35
C GLN A 144 1.90 37.22 -0.07
N ARG A 145 1.34 37.82 -1.13
CA ARG A 145 0.35 38.90 -1.02
C ARG A 145 -0.96 38.40 -0.42
N THR A 146 -1.44 39.03 0.66
CA THR A 146 -2.65 38.59 1.40
C THR A 146 -3.96 39.27 0.98
N LYS A 147 -3.92 40.19 0.02
CA LYS A 147 -5.10 40.91 -0.48
C LYS A 147 -6.06 39.97 -1.22
N ASN A 148 -5.54 39.13 -2.11
CA ASN A 148 -6.34 38.30 -3.02
C ASN A 148 -6.30 36.81 -2.62
N ASN A 149 -5.12 36.18 -2.70
CA ASN A 149 -4.97 34.72 -2.67
C ASN A 149 -4.30 34.25 -1.37
N CYS A 150 -5.11 33.85 -0.39
CA CYS A 150 -4.63 33.29 0.89
C CYS A 150 -5.63 32.31 1.54
N ARG A 151 -6.53 31.72 0.73
CA ARG A 151 -7.66 30.93 1.24
C ARG A 151 -7.28 29.57 1.80
N THR A 152 -6.25 28.92 1.28
CA THR A 152 -5.75 27.65 1.83
C THR A 152 -5.36 27.76 3.30
N LEU A 153 -4.84 28.93 3.72
CA LEU A 153 -4.40 29.17 5.09
C LEU A 153 -5.46 29.88 5.93
N LYS A 154 -6.19 30.87 5.38
CA LYS A 154 -7.30 31.56 6.09
C LYS A 154 -8.55 30.69 6.30
N GLY A 155 -8.70 29.60 5.54
CA GLY A 155 -9.90 28.78 5.53
C GLY A 155 -11.04 29.35 4.67
N LYS A 156 -12.20 28.67 4.76
CA LYS A 156 -13.42 29.00 4.01
C LYS A 156 -13.94 30.39 4.40
N ARG A 157 -14.64 31.07 3.48
CA ARG A 157 -15.30 32.37 3.79
C ARG A 157 -16.40 32.11 4.81
N VAL A 158 -16.21 32.59 6.04
CA VAL A 158 -17.29 32.67 7.02
C VAL A 158 -18.22 33.79 6.57
N SER A 159 -19.49 33.45 6.30
CA SER A 159 -20.53 34.44 6.07
C SER A 159 -20.82 35.16 7.37
N ILE A 160 -20.71 36.48 7.38
CA ILE A 160 -21.16 37.28 8.52
C ILE A 160 -22.69 37.16 8.58
N PRO A 161 -23.27 36.67 9.69
CA PRO A 161 -24.72 36.58 9.82
C PRO A 161 -25.35 37.97 9.64
N GLY A 162 -26.46 38.05 8.90
CA GLY A 162 -27.17 39.31 8.65
C GLY A 162 -26.74 40.12 7.42
N LYS A 163 -25.69 39.73 6.68
CA LYS A 163 -25.37 40.37 5.39
C LYS A 163 -26.02 39.64 4.22
N LYS A 164 -26.90 40.33 3.49
CA LYS A 164 -27.48 39.85 2.22
C LYS A 164 -26.34 39.49 1.26
N LYS A 165 -26.42 38.31 0.64
CA LYS A 165 -25.48 37.92 -0.42
C LYS A 165 -25.60 38.95 -1.55
N ALA A 166 -24.47 39.49 -2.01
CA ALA A 166 -24.48 40.33 -3.20
C ALA A 166 -25.09 39.54 -4.37
N PRO A 167 -25.93 40.18 -5.21
CA PRO A 167 -26.39 39.54 -6.44
C PRO A 167 -25.17 39.12 -7.26
N ARG A 168 -25.26 37.93 -7.86
CA ARG A 168 -24.20 37.38 -8.71
C ARG A 168 -24.04 38.20 -9.97
#